data_AF-A0AAV0FHD7-F1
#
_entry.id   AF-A0AAV0FHD7-F1
#
_cell.length_a   1.000
_cell.length_b   1.000
_cell.length_c   1.000
_cell.angle_alpha   90.00
_cell.angle_beta   90.00
_cell.angle_gamma   90.00
#
_symmetry.space_group_name_H-M   'P 1'
#
loop_
_entity.id
_entity.type
_entity.pdbx_description
1 polymer ?
#
loop_
_entity_poly.entity_id
_entity_poly.type
_entity_poly.pdbx_seq_one_letter_code
_entity_poly.pdbx_strand_id
1 'polypeptide(L)'
;MIEKVRKREGVITVSNQQGLKLQGANITVEQISSAFPFGTAISKAILSNVHYQEWFLRKKFGVTVFENELKWPSTEPFQGRTNYTISDQMLDFALKNNILCRGHNVLWQDPNFLPSWVRNLSASPELLKQAADDRIRSVVGHYRNKLIHWDVNNEMLHYAFYEESLRNPNASLEFYKLAQEIDPNVTLFFNDFKVVESCGSRSNVDAYVAKIAEFRRNGIRNLGMGLEGHFFNSPNPVYTRSVLDKFATLGVPIWITEADTSGKFGPEKQAVHLEMVLRELFSHPAVDGIVLWAAMSTAGSCWQMCLTDGDFKNTLAGDVVDKLLGEWHTGTVTGVTDSGGSFNFSGFLGTYKVRVEIPSKNSETVISLTKGGGPLTFQIHI
;
A
#
# COMPACT_ATOMS: atom_id res chain seq x y z
N MET A 1 15.20 -3.38 14.70
CA MET A 1 13.75 -3.66 14.69
C MET A 1 13.32 -4.47 13.48
N ILE A 2 13.76 -4.12 12.26
CA ILE A 2 13.43 -4.87 11.01
C ILE A 2 13.61 -6.38 11.15
N GLU A 3 14.77 -6.84 11.66
CA GLU A 3 15.03 -8.28 11.88
C GLU A 3 13.95 -9.01 12.71
N LYS A 4 13.35 -8.34 13.69
CA LYS A 4 12.30 -8.94 14.55
C LYS A 4 10.90 -8.84 13.96
N VAL A 5 10.67 -7.84 13.10
CA VAL A 5 9.33 -7.47 12.63
C VAL A 5 9.05 -8.00 11.23
N ARG A 6 10.06 -7.99 10.38
CA ARG A 6 9.97 -8.26 8.93
C ARG A 6 10.67 -9.53 8.52
N LYS A 7 11.40 -10.19 9.43
CA LYS A 7 12.05 -11.48 9.18
C LYS A 7 11.60 -12.51 10.20
N ARG A 8 11.76 -13.77 9.83
CA ARG A 8 11.51 -14.92 10.71
C ARG A 8 12.51 -16.02 10.39
N GLU A 9 12.88 -16.79 11.41
CA GLU A 9 13.69 -17.99 11.22
C GLU A 9 12.85 -19.11 10.61
N GLY A 10 13.42 -19.80 9.63
CA GLY A 10 12.89 -21.00 9.03
C GLY A 10 13.83 -22.18 9.30
N VAL A 11 13.25 -23.33 9.63
CA VAL A 11 13.96 -24.59 9.85
C VAL A 11 13.43 -25.59 8.83
N ILE A 12 14.26 -25.96 7.87
CA ILE A 12 13.95 -27.00 6.89
C ILE A 12 14.52 -28.31 7.42
N THR A 13 13.68 -29.31 7.60
CA THR A 13 14.12 -30.64 8.00
C THR A 13 13.87 -31.62 6.88
N VAL A 14 14.91 -32.36 6.50
CA VAL A 14 14.87 -33.32 5.40
C VAL A 14 14.92 -34.74 5.94
N SER A 15 14.04 -35.60 5.41
CA SER A 15 14.03 -37.03 5.73
C SER A 15 13.73 -37.87 4.50
N ASN A 16 14.12 -39.15 4.54
CA ASN A 16 13.70 -40.11 3.53
C ASN A 16 12.23 -40.56 3.74
N GLN A 17 11.73 -41.40 2.84
CA GLN A 17 10.37 -41.96 2.93
C GLN A 17 10.11 -42.78 4.20
N GLN A 18 11.16 -43.28 4.87
CA GLN A 18 11.09 -44.01 6.13
C GLN A 18 11.19 -43.08 7.35
N GLY A 19 11.29 -41.76 7.17
CA GLY A 19 11.38 -40.76 8.23
C GLY A 19 12.77 -40.57 8.83
N LEU A 20 13.80 -41.24 8.31
CA LEU A 20 15.18 -41.04 8.75
C LEU A 20 15.69 -39.68 8.27
N LYS A 21 16.23 -38.89 9.20
CA LYS A 21 16.80 -37.56 8.92
C LYS A 21 18.06 -37.70 8.07
N LEU A 22 18.16 -36.86 7.04
CA LEU A 22 19.26 -36.91 6.07
C LEU A 22 20.24 -35.77 6.35
N GLN A 23 21.46 -36.11 6.75
CA GLN A 23 22.60 -35.19 6.87
C GLN A 23 23.25 -34.95 5.50
N GLY A 24 23.72 -33.73 5.25
CA GLY A 24 24.48 -33.40 4.04
C GLY A 24 23.63 -33.23 2.77
N ALA A 25 22.31 -33.14 2.88
CA ALA A 25 21.45 -32.79 1.75
C ALA A 25 21.66 -31.31 1.39
N ASN A 26 21.91 -31.02 0.11
CA ASN A 26 22.05 -29.65 -0.37
C ASN A 26 20.69 -28.96 -0.38
N ILE A 27 20.62 -27.75 0.17
CA ILE A 27 19.41 -26.94 0.25
C ILE A 27 19.66 -25.62 -0.47
N THR A 28 18.70 -25.22 -1.32
CA THR A 28 18.61 -23.86 -1.87
C THR A 28 17.24 -23.29 -1.52
N VAL A 29 17.22 -22.12 -0.88
CA VAL A 29 16.02 -21.38 -0.50
C VAL A 29 16.03 -20.04 -1.24
N GLU A 30 15.11 -19.86 -2.19
CA GLU A 30 15.02 -18.68 -3.05
C GLU A 30 13.74 -17.91 -2.73
N GLN A 31 13.85 -16.64 -2.34
CA GLN A 31 12.66 -15.81 -2.12
C GLN A 31 12.00 -15.45 -3.45
N ILE A 32 10.73 -15.85 -3.63
CA ILE A 32 9.97 -15.61 -4.86
C ILE A 32 8.93 -14.48 -4.70
N SER A 33 8.54 -14.14 -3.47
CA SER A 33 7.70 -12.97 -3.20
C SER A 33 7.93 -12.39 -1.81
N SER A 34 7.70 -11.08 -1.69
CA SER A 34 7.66 -10.37 -0.40
C SER A 34 6.23 -10.37 0.14
N ALA A 35 6.07 -10.56 1.44
CA ALA A 35 4.77 -10.42 2.11
C ALA A 35 4.42 -8.96 2.42
N PHE A 36 5.39 -8.03 2.39
CA PHE A 36 5.14 -6.62 2.68
C PHE A 36 4.79 -5.87 1.39
N PRO A 37 3.56 -5.33 1.24
CA PRO A 37 3.17 -4.51 0.11
C PRO A 37 3.97 -3.21 0.07
N PHE A 38 4.81 -3.09 -0.96
CA PHE A 38 5.54 -1.87 -1.27
C PHE A 38 5.27 -1.49 -2.73
N GLY A 39 5.00 -0.22 -2.97
CA GLY A 39 4.51 0.25 -4.27
C GLY A 39 4.74 1.72 -4.53
N THR A 40 4.31 2.16 -5.70
CA THR A 40 4.22 3.57 -6.08
C THR A 40 2.95 3.82 -6.87
N ALA A 41 2.45 5.05 -6.80
CA ALA A 41 1.41 5.55 -7.67
C ALA A 41 1.85 5.49 -9.14
N ILE A 42 0.88 5.31 -10.04
CA ILE A 42 1.06 5.39 -11.49
C ILE A 42 0.02 6.35 -12.10
N SER A 43 0.38 6.99 -13.21
CA SER A 43 -0.55 7.80 -14.00
C SER A 43 -0.91 7.08 -15.31
N LYS A 44 -1.89 7.62 -16.05
CA LYS A 44 -2.26 7.14 -17.40
C LYS A 44 -1.09 7.06 -18.39
N ALA A 45 0.03 7.75 -18.13
CA ALA A 45 1.23 7.65 -18.96
C ALA A 45 1.74 6.21 -19.09
N ILE A 46 1.47 5.35 -18.09
CA ILE A 46 1.83 3.93 -18.10
C ILE A 46 1.23 3.18 -19.30
N LEU A 47 0.09 3.63 -19.83
CA LEU A 47 -0.63 2.93 -20.90
C LEU A 47 0.06 3.05 -22.26
N SER A 48 0.72 4.19 -22.51
CA SER A 48 1.33 4.50 -23.80
C SER A 48 2.86 4.52 -23.78
N ASN A 49 3.48 4.43 -22.60
CA ASN A 49 4.94 4.53 -22.45
C ASN A 49 5.53 3.17 -22.05
N VAL A 50 6.13 2.47 -23.02
CA VAL A 50 6.76 1.15 -22.81
C VAL A 50 7.90 1.20 -21.80
N HIS A 51 8.71 2.27 -21.81
CA HIS A 51 9.80 2.42 -20.84
C HIS A 51 9.27 2.62 -19.42
N TYR A 52 8.12 3.26 -19.26
CA TYR A 52 7.45 3.35 -17.97
C TYR A 52 7.01 1.96 -17.47
N GLN A 53 6.41 1.16 -18.36
CA GLN A 53 6.00 -0.21 -18.03
C GLN A 53 7.21 -1.06 -17.63
N GLU A 54 8.25 -1.07 -18.44
CA GLU A 54 9.49 -1.83 -18.18
C GLU A 54 10.14 -1.42 -16.87
N TRP A 55 10.27 -0.12 -16.62
CA TRP A 55 10.80 0.40 -15.37
C TRP A 55 9.97 -0.05 -14.16
N PHE A 56 8.65 0.12 -14.24
CA PHE A 56 7.74 -0.19 -13.14
C PHE A 56 7.75 -1.68 -12.78
N LEU A 57 7.71 -2.55 -13.80
CA LEU A 57 7.74 -4.00 -13.62
C LEU A 57 9.10 -4.49 -13.10
N ARG A 58 10.21 -3.89 -13.57
CA ARG A 58 11.56 -4.24 -13.09
C ARG A 58 11.74 -3.97 -11.60
N LYS A 59 11.11 -2.92 -11.05
CA LYS A 59 11.16 -2.59 -9.61
C LYS A 59 10.42 -3.62 -8.74
N LYS A 60 9.60 -4.50 -9.33
CA LYS A 60 8.82 -5.53 -8.62
C LYS A 60 7.91 -4.96 -7.53
N PHE A 61 7.30 -3.80 -7.79
CA PHE A 61 6.27 -3.25 -6.91
C PHE A 61 5.08 -4.22 -6.81
N GLY A 62 4.64 -4.51 -5.58
CA GLY A 62 3.54 -5.45 -5.33
C GLY A 62 2.16 -4.79 -5.28
N VAL A 63 2.12 -3.46 -5.18
CA VAL A 63 0.90 -2.67 -5.06
C VAL A 63 1.03 -1.34 -5.80
N THR A 64 -0.08 -0.80 -6.27
CA THR A 64 -0.14 0.53 -6.88
C THR A 64 -1.47 1.24 -6.56
N VAL A 65 -1.55 2.50 -6.94
CA VAL A 65 -2.71 3.38 -6.88
C VAL A 65 -2.65 4.31 -8.07
N PHE A 66 -3.80 4.76 -8.57
CA PHE A 66 -3.81 5.71 -9.70
C PHE A 66 -3.75 7.13 -9.16
N GLU A 67 -2.86 7.95 -9.73
CA GLU A 67 -2.62 9.31 -9.24
C GLU A 67 -3.88 10.17 -9.32
N ASN A 68 -4.61 10.07 -10.45
CA ASN A 68 -5.80 10.88 -10.70
C ASN A 68 -6.95 10.14 -11.38
N GLU A 69 -6.68 9.01 -12.02
CA GLU A 69 -7.58 8.40 -13.01
C GLU A 69 -8.85 7.79 -12.41
N LEU A 70 -8.90 7.58 -11.10
CA LEU A 70 -10.12 7.16 -10.39
C LEU A 70 -10.86 8.30 -9.68
N LYS A 71 -10.25 9.49 -9.54
CA LYS A 71 -10.88 10.65 -8.89
C LYS A 71 -12.14 11.06 -9.65
N TRP A 72 -13.10 11.63 -8.94
CA TRP A 72 -14.41 12.01 -9.49
C TRP A 72 -14.32 12.90 -10.76
N PRO A 73 -13.54 13.99 -10.81
CA PRO A 73 -13.43 14.80 -12.04
C PRO A 73 -12.89 14.03 -13.25
N SER A 74 -12.10 12.97 -13.04
CA SER A 74 -11.53 12.16 -14.13
C SER A 74 -12.54 11.19 -14.73
N THR A 75 -13.47 10.70 -13.90
CA THR A 75 -14.38 9.62 -14.26
C THR A 75 -15.80 10.08 -14.50
N GLU A 76 -16.19 11.28 -14.04
CA GLU A 76 -17.50 11.89 -14.32
C GLU A 76 -17.39 13.44 -14.34
N PRO A 77 -16.71 14.01 -15.36
CA PRO A 77 -16.55 15.46 -15.47
C PRO A 77 -17.89 16.18 -15.72
N PHE A 78 -18.88 15.49 -16.28
CA PHE A 78 -20.24 15.99 -16.50
C PHE A 78 -21.24 15.04 -15.85
N GLN A 79 -22.25 15.58 -15.17
CA GLN A 79 -23.27 14.81 -14.46
C GLN A 79 -23.88 13.71 -15.36
N GLY A 80 -23.87 12.48 -14.85
CA GLY A 80 -24.43 11.31 -15.52
C GLY A 80 -23.62 10.80 -16.71
N ARG A 81 -22.43 11.35 -16.99
CA ARG A 81 -21.55 10.91 -18.08
C ARG A 81 -20.28 10.28 -17.52
N THR A 82 -20.45 9.10 -16.95
CA THR A 82 -19.35 8.34 -16.37
C THR A 82 -18.49 7.68 -17.46
N ASN A 83 -17.17 7.71 -17.29
CA ASN A 83 -16.21 7.04 -18.16
C ASN A 83 -15.07 6.44 -17.34
N TYR A 84 -14.98 5.11 -17.34
CA TYR A 84 -13.93 4.35 -16.65
C TYR A 84 -12.88 3.76 -17.60
N THR A 85 -12.88 4.08 -18.90
CA THR A 85 -12.02 3.43 -19.90
C THR A 85 -10.53 3.49 -19.53
N ILE A 86 -10.04 4.65 -19.09
CA ILE A 86 -8.61 4.79 -18.74
C ILE A 86 -8.26 4.03 -17.46
N SER A 87 -9.08 4.17 -16.41
CA SER A 87 -8.85 3.48 -15.15
C SER A 87 -9.00 1.95 -15.29
N ASP A 88 -9.88 1.47 -16.16
CA ASP A 88 -10.02 0.05 -16.48
C ASP A 88 -8.77 -0.48 -17.20
N GLN A 89 -8.24 0.24 -18.18
CA GLN A 89 -6.99 -0.14 -18.86
C GLN A 89 -5.80 -0.18 -17.91
N MET A 90 -5.71 0.77 -16.96
CA MET A 90 -4.64 0.79 -15.96
C MET A 90 -4.77 -0.36 -14.96
N LEU A 91 -6.00 -0.68 -14.55
CA LEU A 91 -6.26 -1.81 -13.67
C LEU A 91 -5.92 -3.14 -14.36
N ASP A 92 -6.30 -3.29 -15.64
CA ASP A 92 -5.93 -4.45 -16.43
C ASP A 92 -4.41 -4.60 -16.54
N PHE A 93 -3.67 -3.51 -16.75
CA PHE A 93 -2.21 -3.54 -16.74
C PHE A 93 -1.66 -4.06 -15.40
N ALA A 94 -2.15 -3.55 -14.27
CA ALA A 94 -1.69 -3.98 -12.95
C ALA A 94 -2.04 -5.45 -12.66
N LEU A 95 -3.29 -5.86 -12.88
CA LEU A 95 -3.75 -7.22 -12.61
C LEU A 95 -3.05 -8.26 -13.49
N LYS A 96 -2.82 -7.98 -14.78
CA LYS A 96 -2.06 -8.87 -15.68
C LYS A 96 -0.63 -9.12 -15.20
N ASN A 97 -0.06 -8.19 -14.45
CA ASN A 97 1.29 -8.27 -13.90
C ASN A 97 1.31 -8.67 -12.42
N ASN A 98 0.18 -9.17 -11.86
CA ASN A 98 0.03 -9.57 -10.46
C ASN A 98 0.31 -8.44 -9.45
N ILE A 99 -0.07 -7.21 -9.80
CA ILE A 99 0.11 -6.02 -8.95
C ILE A 99 -1.26 -5.65 -8.38
N LEU A 100 -1.32 -5.54 -7.05
CA LEU A 100 -2.55 -5.17 -6.35
C LEU A 100 -2.86 -3.68 -6.55
N CYS A 101 -4.13 -3.29 -6.60
CA CYS A 101 -4.53 -1.89 -6.76
C CYS A 101 -5.37 -1.37 -5.61
N ARG A 102 -5.02 -0.19 -5.09
CA ARG A 102 -5.88 0.61 -4.20
C ARG A 102 -6.78 1.51 -5.05
N GLY A 103 -8.02 1.70 -4.62
CA GLY A 103 -8.92 2.69 -5.17
C GLY A 103 -8.77 4.04 -4.48
N HIS A 104 -8.38 5.06 -5.23
CA HIS A 104 -8.19 6.42 -4.74
C HIS A 104 -8.78 7.44 -5.72
N ASN A 105 -9.83 8.17 -5.37
CA ASN A 105 -10.72 8.03 -4.21
C ASN A 105 -12.18 8.04 -4.67
N VAL A 106 -13.10 7.62 -3.81
CA VAL A 106 -14.54 7.62 -4.14
C VAL A 106 -15.09 9.04 -4.06
N LEU A 107 -14.93 9.67 -2.89
CA LEU A 107 -15.26 11.06 -2.59
C LEU A 107 -14.03 11.77 -2.02
N TRP A 108 -13.99 13.10 -2.16
CA TRP A 108 -12.98 13.96 -1.56
C TRP A 108 -13.64 15.20 -0.97
N GLN A 109 -13.25 15.57 0.25
CA GLN A 109 -13.85 16.69 0.98
C GLN A 109 -13.40 18.08 0.48
N ASP A 110 -12.26 18.20 -0.20
CA ASP A 110 -11.79 19.50 -0.71
C ASP A 110 -12.56 19.88 -2.00
N PRO A 111 -13.36 20.97 -1.99
CA PRO A 111 -14.16 21.39 -3.13
C PRO A 111 -13.36 21.77 -4.39
N ASN A 112 -12.05 21.97 -4.27
CA ASN A 112 -11.19 22.24 -5.42
C ASN A 112 -10.98 21.02 -6.31
N PHE A 113 -11.17 19.82 -5.76
CA PHE A 113 -10.97 18.57 -6.47
C PHE A 113 -12.27 17.84 -6.83
N LEU A 114 -13.41 18.52 -6.66
CA LEU A 114 -14.71 18.04 -7.12
C LEU A 114 -14.99 18.50 -8.56
N PRO A 115 -15.77 17.73 -9.34
CA PRO A 115 -16.36 18.25 -10.57
C PRO A 115 -17.14 19.53 -10.27
N SER A 116 -17.06 20.53 -11.16
CA SER A 116 -17.72 21.82 -10.96
C SER A 116 -19.23 21.69 -10.73
N TRP A 117 -19.86 20.73 -11.42
CA TRP A 117 -21.28 20.45 -11.27
C TRP A 117 -21.64 19.92 -9.88
N VAL A 118 -20.78 19.12 -9.24
CA VAL A 118 -21.00 18.62 -7.86
C VAL A 118 -20.85 19.76 -6.86
N ARG A 119 -19.80 20.57 -6.98
CA ARG A 119 -19.57 21.73 -6.09
C ARG A 119 -20.75 22.70 -6.09
N ASN A 120 -21.39 22.87 -7.25
CA ASN A 120 -22.57 23.74 -7.40
C ASN A 120 -23.84 23.18 -6.74
N LEU A 121 -23.85 21.91 -6.32
CA LEU A 121 -24.97 21.31 -5.56
C LEU A 121 -24.91 21.59 -4.06
N SER A 122 -23.89 22.30 -3.55
CA SER A 122 -23.73 22.58 -2.12
C SER A 122 -24.92 23.32 -1.47
N ALA A 123 -25.70 24.07 -2.25
CA ALA A 123 -26.92 24.73 -1.79
C ALA A 123 -28.18 23.83 -1.81
N SER A 124 -28.07 22.59 -2.31
CA SER A 124 -29.16 21.64 -2.48
C SER A 124 -28.80 20.29 -1.86
N PRO A 125 -28.98 20.13 -0.53
CA PRO A 125 -28.60 18.93 0.21
C PRO A 125 -29.10 17.62 -0.43
N GLU A 126 -30.33 17.60 -0.91
CA GLU A 126 -30.96 16.42 -1.49
C GLU A 126 -30.27 16.00 -2.80
N LEU A 127 -29.99 16.97 -3.68
CA LEU A 127 -29.31 16.72 -4.95
C LEU A 127 -27.84 16.32 -4.73
N LEU A 128 -27.16 16.95 -3.77
CA LEU A 128 -25.78 16.58 -3.43
C LEU A 128 -25.72 15.17 -2.83
N LYS A 129 -26.67 14.81 -1.96
CA LYS A 129 -26.74 13.45 -1.38
C LYS A 129 -26.95 12.42 -2.46
N GLN A 130 -27.88 12.68 -3.39
CA GLN A 130 -28.12 11.81 -4.52
C GLN A 130 -26.86 11.64 -5.38
N ALA A 131 -26.18 12.73 -5.74
CA ALA A 131 -24.95 12.68 -6.53
C ALA A 131 -23.84 11.88 -5.83
N ALA A 132 -23.66 12.06 -4.51
CA ALA A 132 -22.68 11.30 -3.72
C ALA A 132 -23.02 9.81 -3.67
N ASP A 133 -24.29 9.45 -3.45
CA ASP A 133 -24.72 8.05 -3.43
C ASP A 133 -24.58 7.38 -4.79
N ASP A 134 -24.97 8.07 -5.87
CA ASP A 134 -24.83 7.58 -7.25
C ASP A 134 -23.35 7.37 -7.60
N ARG A 135 -22.48 8.29 -7.18
CA ARG A 135 -21.03 8.14 -7.32
C ARG A 135 -20.50 6.90 -6.61
N ILE A 136 -20.87 6.70 -5.35
CA ILE A 136 -20.44 5.52 -4.57
C ILE A 136 -20.93 4.24 -5.24
N ARG A 137 -22.22 4.18 -5.60
CA ARG A 137 -22.81 3.02 -6.31
C ARG A 137 -22.12 2.72 -7.63
N SER A 138 -21.82 3.76 -8.40
CA SER A 138 -21.15 3.62 -9.69
C SER A 138 -19.72 3.09 -9.53
N VAL A 139 -18.86 3.82 -8.82
CA VAL A 139 -17.42 3.49 -8.81
C VAL A 139 -17.10 2.28 -7.94
N VAL A 140 -17.69 2.16 -6.75
CA VAL A 140 -17.46 0.99 -5.88
C VAL A 140 -18.08 -0.26 -6.51
N GLY A 141 -19.25 -0.13 -7.15
CA GLY A 141 -19.91 -1.23 -7.85
C GLY A 141 -19.11 -1.72 -9.06
N HIS A 142 -18.59 -0.82 -9.89
CA HIS A 142 -17.82 -1.14 -11.11
C HIS A 142 -16.51 -1.90 -10.80
N TYR A 143 -15.86 -1.55 -9.69
CA TYR A 143 -14.58 -2.13 -9.25
C TYR A 143 -14.69 -3.18 -8.14
N ARG A 144 -15.91 -3.62 -7.81
CA ARG A 144 -16.16 -4.61 -6.77
C ARG A 144 -15.31 -5.87 -6.95
N ASN A 145 -14.63 -6.30 -5.89
CA ASN A 145 -13.68 -7.42 -5.87
C ASN A 145 -12.43 -7.29 -6.76
N LYS A 146 -12.17 -6.11 -7.38
CA LYS A 146 -10.98 -5.90 -8.23
C LYS A 146 -9.89 -5.08 -7.56
N LEU A 147 -10.26 -4.27 -6.56
CA LEU A 147 -9.36 -3.44 -5.78
C LEU A 147 -9.23 -4.00 -4.37
N ILE A 148 -8.04 -3.89 -3.79
CA ILE A 148 -7.80 -4.40 -2.43
C ILE A 148 -8.37 -3.46 -1.36
N HIS A 149 -8.38 -2.15 -1.63
CA HIS A 149 -8.77 -1.08 -0.71
C HIS A 149 -9.56 0.01 -1.42
N TRP A 150 -10.33 0.80 -0.66
CA TRP A 150 -10.93 2.05 -1.10
C TRP A 150 -10.67 3.20 -0.13
N ASP A 151 -10.09 4.30 -0.61
CA ASP A 151 -10.17 5.60 0.05
C ASP A 151 -11.57 6.17 -0.20
N VAL A 152 -12.47 6.01 0.77
CA VAL A 152 -13.91 6.27 0.57
C VAL A 152 -14.20 7.77 0.56
N ASN A 153 -13.69 8.51 1.55
CA ASN A 153 -13.89 9.94 1.65
C ASN A 153 -12.60 10.59 2.14
N ASN A 154 -11.86 11.21 1.21
CA ASN A 154 -10.51 11.71 1.45
C ASN A 154 -10.52 13.01 2.27
N GLU A 155 -9.56 13.14 3.20
CA GLU A 155 -9.21 14.38 3.93
C GLU A 155 -10.29 14.96 4.86
N MET A 156 -11.01 14.08 5.56
CA MET A 156 -12.10 14.47 6.48
C MET A 156 -11.66 15.25 7.73
N LEU A 157 -10.37 15.26 8.08
CA LEU A 157 -9.88 16.11 9.18
C LEU A 157 -9.63 17.56 8.75
N HIS A 158 -9.46 17.81 7.46
CA HIS A 158 -9.15 19.13 6.94
C HIS A 158 -10.40 19.88 6.47
N TYR A 159 -11.30 19.14 5.83
CA TYR A 159 -12.49 19.67 5.19
C TYR A 159 -13.74 18.89 5.59
N ALA A 160 -14.89 19.56 5.59
CA ALA A 160 -16.17 18.99 5.98
C ALA A 160 -17.27 19.27 4.95
N PHE A 161 -16.90 19.40 3.66
CA PHE A 161 -17.80 19.80 2.58
C PHE A 161 -19.12 19.03 2.58
N TYR A 162 -19.08 17.70 2.67
CA TYR A 162 -20.31 16.90 2.65
C TYR A 162 -21.13 17.06 3.94
N GLU A 163 -20.51 17.00 5.12
CA GLU A 163 -21.24 17.10 6.39
C GLU A 163 -21.91 18.48 6.53
N GLU A 164 -21.22 19.55 6.12
CA GLU A 164 -21.73 20.93 6.13
C GLU A 164 -22.79 21.17 5.06
N SER A 165 -22.52 20.81 3.79
CA SER A 165 -23.45 21.06 2.67
C SER A 165 -24.71 20.21 2.77
N LEU A 166 -24.61 18.99 3.30
CA LEU A 166 -25.77 18.12 3.53
C LEU A 166 -26.50 18.44 4.83
N ARG A 167 -25.93 19.29 5.69
CA ARG A 167 -26.43 19.58 7.05
C ARG A 167 -26.64 18.30 7.85
N ASN A 168 -25.76 17.32 7.66
CA ASN A 168 -25.82 16.01 8.27
C ASN A 168 -24.42 15.62 8.79
N PRO A 169 -24.17 15.68 10.11
CA PRO A 169 -22.87 15.32 10.68
C PRO A 169 -22.51 13.84 10.48
N ASN A 170 -23.49 12.99 10.13
CA ASN A 170 -23.27 11.57 9.89
C ASN A 170 -23.08 11.23 8.40
N ALA A 171 -23.05 12.21 7.49
CA ALA A 171 -22.98 11.97 6.05
C ALA A 171 -21.78 11.08 5.67
N SER A 172 -20.60 11.34 6.24
CA SER A 172 -19.42 10.52 6.01
C SER A 172 -19.63 9.07 6.42
N LEU A 173 -20.20 8.82 7.61
CA LEU A 173 -20.50 7.47 8.09
C LEU A 173 -21.50 6.74 7.16
N GLU A 174 -22.51 7.44 6.66
CA GLU A 174 -23.47 6.89 5.69
C GLU A 174 -22.78 6.46 4.39
N PHE A 175 -21.82 7.23 3.90
CA PHE A 175 -21.04 6.87 2.71
C PHE A 175 -20.20 5.60 2.91
N TYR A 176 -19.56 5.44 4.08
CA TYR A 176 -18.83 4.22 4.41
C TYR A 176 -19.77 3.01 4.52
N LYS A 177 -20.97 3.18 5.09
CA LYS A 177 -21.98 2.11 5.14
C LYS A 177 -22.41 1.69 3.73
N LEU A 178 -22.69 2.65 2.85
CA LEU A 178 -23.06 2.36 1.47
C LEU A 178 -21.93 1.65 0.71
N ALA A 179 -20.68 2.10 0.85
CA ALA A 179 -19.53 1.43 0.25
C ALA A 179 -19.38 -0.02 0.75
N GLN A 180 -19.55 -0.24 2.06
CA GLN A 180 -19.51 -1.57 2.68
C GLN A 180 -20.65 -2.48 2.20
N GLU A 181 -21.83 -1.93 1.92
CA GLU A 181 -22.96 -2.70 1.38
C GLU A 181 -22.68 -3.20 -0.04
N ILE A 182 -22.03 -2.36 -0.87
CA ILE A 182 -21.71 -2.69 -2.26
C ILE A 182 -20.55 -3.69 -2.33
N ASP A 183 -19.46 -3.43 -1.61
CA ASP A 183 -18.31 -4.33 -1.53
C ASP A 183 -18.00 -4.67 -0.05
N PRO A 184 -18.62 -5.71 0.51
CA PRO A 184 -18.47 -6.05 1.93
C PRO A 184 -17.12 -6.66 2.30
N ASN A 185 -16.28 -7.02 1.32
CA ASN A 185 -15.01 -7.69 1.55
C ASN A 185 -13.81 -6.76 1.38
N VAL A 186 -13.97 -5.62 0.71
CA VAL A 186 -12.91 -4.62 0.56
C VAL A 186 -12.63 -3.93 1.91
N THR A 187 -11.37 -3.53 2.13
CA THR A 187 -11.04 -2.67 3.26
C THR A 187 -11.29 -1.21 2.89
N LEU A 188 -12.10 -0.52 3.70
CA LEU A 188 -12.45 0.88 3.55
C LEU A 188 -11.49 1.72 4.37
N PHE A 189 -10.70 2.55 3.70
CA PHE A 189 -9.69 3.40 4.31
C PHE A 189 -10.27 4.76 4.67
N PHE A 190 -9.93 5.24 5.85
CA PHE A 190 -9.91 6.67 6.15
C PHE A 190 -8.53 7.20 5.74
N ASN A 191 -8.45 8.03 4.71
CA ASN A 191 -7.18 8.54 4.17
C ASN A 191 -7.06 10.05 4.44
N ASP A 192 -5.95 10.47 5.05
CA ASP A 192 -5.72 11.86 5.43
C ASP A 192 -4.22 12.20 5.56
N PHE A 193 -3.86 13.47 5.36
CA PHE A 193 -2.49 14.00 5.51
C PHE A 193 -2.27 14.73 6.83
N LYS A 194 -1.04 15.18 7.07
CA LYS A 194 -0.60 15.89 8.29
C LYS A 194 -0.98 15.15 9.56
N VAL A 195 -0.89 13.83 9.53
CA VAL A 195 -1.17 12.96 10.68
C VAL A 195 0.12 12.32 11.19
N VAL A 196 0.82 11.59 10.30
CA VAL A 196 2.00 10.79 10.64
C VAL A 196 3.30 11.59 10.59
N GLU A 197 3.30 12.66 9.79
CA GLU A 197 4.42 13.55 9.52
C GLU A 197 4.41 14.83 10.35
N SER A 198 3.24 15.26 10.86
CA SER A 198 3.10 16.48 11.67
C SER A 198 1.80 16.47 12.48
N CYS A 199 1.62 17.50 13.32
CA CYS A 199 0.42 17.71 14.14
C CYS A 199 -0.20 19.07 13.81
N GLY A 200 -1.40 19.07 13.26
CA GLY A 200 -2.21 20.27 13.02
C GLY A 200 -3.29 20.49 14.08
N SER A 201 -3.98 21.63 14.00
CA SER A 201 -5.08 21.94 14.92
C SER A 201 -6.31 21.05 14.70
N ARG A 202 -6.66 20.75 13.43
CA ARG A 202 -7.76 19.83 13.07
C ARG A 202 -7.27 18.42 12.77
N SER A 203 -6.26 18.29 11.91
CA SER A 203 -5.62 17.00 11.63
C SER A 203 -4.57 16.68 12.68
N ASN A 204 -4.95 15.83 13.62
CA ASN A 204 -4.07 15.31 14.66
C ASN A 204 -4.49 13.90 15.06
N VAL A 205 -3.63 13.26 15.85
CA VAL A 205 -3.77 11.87 16.27
C VAL A 205 -5.09 11.62 17.01
N ASP A 206 -5.52 12.54 17.88
CA ASP A 206 -6.75 12.36 18.67
C ASP A 206 -8.01 12.46 17.82
N ALA A 207 -8.06 13.42 16.90
CA ALA A 207 -9.15 13.55 15.93
C ALA A 207 -9.25 12.31 15.03
N TYR A 208 -8.10 11.80 14.57
CA TYR A 208 -8.06 10.59 13.75
C TYR A 208 -8.56 9.36 14.54
N VAL A 209 -8.06 9.16 15.77
CA VAL A 209 -8.52 8.08 16.67
C VAL A 209 -10.01 8.17 16.93
N ALA A 210 -10.54 9.38 17.17
CA ALA A 210 -11.96 9.59 17.40
C ALA A 210 -12.81 9.15 16.20
N LYS A 211 -12.39 9.49 14.97
CA LYS A 211 -13.09 9.08 13.74
C LYS A 211 -13.01 7.57 13.48
N ILE A 212 -11.86 6.94 13.72
CA ILE A 212 -11.74 5.46 13.67
C ILE A 212 -12.68 4.79 14.67
N ALA A 213 -12.73 5.30 15.90
CA ALA A 213 -13.61 4.77 16.94
C ALA A 213 -15.10 5.00 16.61
N GLU A 214 -15.45 6.15 16.02
CA GLU A 214 -16.78 6.45 15.50
C GLU A 214 -17.25 5.42 14.47
N PHE A 215 -16.44 5.16 13.43
CA PHE A 215 -16.77 4.20 12.38
C PHE A 215 -16.90 2.77 12.90
N ARG A 216 -15.98 2.33 13.77
CA ARG A 216 -16.06 0.99 14.38
C ARG A 216 -17.30 0.80 15.24
N ARG A 217 -17.62 1.76 16.12
CA ARG A 217 -18.82 1.70 16.96
C ARG A 217 -20.12 1.67 16.14
N ASN A 218 -20.09 2.20 14.92
CA ASN A 218 -21.24 2.27 14.02
C ASN A 218 -21.25 1.18 12.94
N GLY A 219 -20.46 0.12 13.08
CA GLY A 219 -20.59 -1.10 12.28
C GLY A 219 -19.80 -1.13 10.97
N ILE A 220 -18.81 -0.26 10.79
CA ILE A 220 -17.82 -0.42 9.71
C ILE A 220 -16.83 -1.52 10.14
N ARG A 221 -16.86 -2.65 9.43
CA ARG A 221 -16.16 -3.90 9.79
C ARG A 221 -14.73 -3.93 9.30
N ASN A 222 -14.53 -3.70 8.00
CA ASN A 222 -13.22 -3.75 7.35
C ASN A 222 -12.67 -2.33 7.20
N LEU A 223 -12.25 -1.74 8.32
CA LEU A 223 -11.69 -0.39 8.34
C LEU A 223 -10.17 -0.45 8.18
N GLY A 224 -9.59 0.51 7.47
CA GLY A 224 -8.14 0.74 7.37
C GLY A 224 -7.78 2.18 7.68
N MET A 225 -6.56 2.41 8.17
CA MET A 225 -6.00 3.73 8.42
C MET A 225 -5.03 4.07 7.28
N GLY A 226 -5.40 5.04 6.46
CA GLY A 226 -4.56 5.62 5.41
C GLY A 226 -3.93 6.90 5.92
N LEU A 227 -2.60 6.90 5.98
CA LEU A 227 -1.81 8.06 6.35
C LEU A 227 -1.07 8.46 5.08
N GLU A 228 -1.44 9.58 4.45
CA GLU A 228 -0.89 9.97 3.15
C GLU A 228 0.64 10.02 3.21
N GLY A 229 1.19 10.71 4.22
CA GLY A 229 2.63 10.71 4.46
C GLY A 229 3.37 11.66 3.50
N HIS A 230 2.79 12.82 3.22
CA HIS A 230 3.45 13.89 2.49
C HIS A 230 4.42 14.65 3.41
N PHE A 231 5.69 14.24 3.44
CA PHE A 231 6.71 14.87 4.29
C PHE A 231 7.19 16.20 3.70
N PHE A 232 6.35 17.24 3.83
CA PHE A 232 6.65 18.58 3.34
C PHE A 232 7.74 19.29 4.15
N ASN A 233 7.96 18.89 5.40
CA ASN A 233 8.99 19.43 6.28
C ASN A 233 10.08 18.38 6.52
N SER A 234 11.18 18.76 7.19
CA SER A 234 12.18 17.78 7.60
C SER A 234 11.52 16.67 8.42
N PRO A 235 11.68 15.40 8.04
CA PRO A 235 11.07 14.29 8.76
C PRO A 235 11.51 14.24 10.21
N ASN A 236 10.60 13.82 11.08
CA ASN A 236 10.89 13.57 12.48
C ASN A 236 10.52 12.11 12.82
N PRO A 237 11.47 11.17 12.70
CA PRO A 237 11.20 9.74 12.92
C PRO A 237 10.69 9.43 14.33
N VAL A 238 11.12 10.20 15.34
CA VAL A 238 10.66 10.02 16.73
C VAL A 238 9.17 10.37 16.84
N TYR A 239 8.76 11.50 16.24
CA TYR A 239 7.35 11.88 16.17
C TYR A 239 6.55 10.82 15.39
N THR A 240 6.98 10.47 14.18
CA THR A 240 6.33 9.47 13.33
C THR A 240 6.16 8.13 14.06
N ARG A 241 7.20 7.63 14.74
CA ARG A 241 7.09 6.41 15.57
C ARG A 241 6.04 6.57 16.66
N SER A 242 6.05 7.68 17.40
CA SER A 242 5.09 7.90 18.49
C SER A 242 3.62 7.92 18.02
N VAL A 243 3.37 8.47 16.82
CA VAL A 243 2.05 8.46 16.19
C VAL A 243 1.64 7.03 15.82
N LEU A 244 2.54 6.29 15.17
CA LEU A 244 2.30 4.92 14.76
C LEU A 244 2.11 3.97 15.95
N ASP A 245 2.86 4.15 17.05
CA ASP A 245 2.69 3.40 18.29
C ASP A 245 1.30 3.63 18.89
N LYS A 246 0.82 4.88 18.89
CA LYS A 246 -0.53 5.20 19.36
C LYS A 246 -1.60 4.59 18.46
N PHE A 247 -1.46 4.67 17.15
CA PHE A 247 -2.39 4.05 16.21
C PHE A 247 -2.38 2.51 16.26
N ALA A 248 -1.23 1.90 16.53
CA ALA A 248 -1.12 0.45 16.69
C ALA A 248 -2.04 -0.10 17.79
N THR A 249 -2.35 0.70 18.82
CA THR A 249 -3.27 0.31 19.90
C THR A 249 -4.70 0.08 19.44
N LEU A 250 -5.08 0.61 18.27
CA LEU A 250 -6.43 0.44 17.72
C LEU A 250 -6.61 -0.93 17.05
N GLY A 251 -5.53 -1.62 16.68
CA GLY A 251 -5.61 -2.92 15.99
C GLY A 251 -6.30 -2.84 14.62
N VAL A 252 -6.22 -1.67 13.97
CA VAL A 252 -6.71 -1.42 12.61
C VAL A 252 -5.49 -1.40 11.68
N PRO A 253 -5.55 -2.01 10.48
CA PRO A 253 -4.43 -1.98 9.54
C PRO A 253 -3.98 -0.57 9.21
N ILE A 254 -2.67 -0.32 9.20
CA ILE A 254 -2.09 1.01 8.92
C ILE A 254 -1.31 0.96 7.62
N TRP A 255 -1.66 1.83 6.68
CA TRP A 255 -0.91 2.02 5.44
C TRP A 255 -0.41 3.45 5.34
N ILE A 256 0.81 3.57 4.83
CA ILE A 256 1.27 4.84 4.30
C ILE A 256 0.93 4.85 2.82
N THR A 257 0.03 5.74 2.42
CA THR A 257 -0.71 5.61 1.16
C THR A 257 -0.14 6.47 0.04
N GLU A 258 0.61 7.53 0.37
CA GLU A 258 1.07 8.56 -0.58
C GLU A 258 2.46 9.11 -0.18
N ALA A 259 3.35 8.23 0.29
CA ALA A 259 4.62 8.64 0.87
C ALA A 259 5.49 9.41 -0.14
N ASP A 260 5.85 10.64 0.20
CA ASP A 260 6.83 11.43 -0.53
C ASP A 260 7.60 12.36 0.40
N THR A 261 8.60 13.03 -0.16
CA THR A 261 9.34 14.10 0.51
C THR A 261 9.39 15.31 -0.41
N SER A 262 9.31 16.51 0.15
CA SER A 262 9.17 17.71 -0.69
C SER A 262 10.35 17.95 -1.62
N GLY A 263 10.05 18.26 -2.89
CA GLY A 263 11.03 18.66 -3.89
C GLY A 263 11.77 19.96 -3.53
N LYS A 264 11.22 20.78 -2.62
CA LYS A 264 11.86 22.03 -2.16
C LYS A 264 13.21 21.83 -1.48
N PHE A 265 13.53 20.61 -1.05
CA PHE A 265 14.80 20.30 -0.39
C PHE A 265 15.96 20.11 -1.36
N GLY A 266 15.70 19.99 -2.66
CA GLY A 266 16.68 19.57 -3.65
C GLY A 266 16.97 18.06 -3.59
N PRO A 267 17.53 17.47 -4.65
CA PRO A 267 17.63 16.01 -4.82
C PRO A 267 18.37 15.30 -3.69
N GLU A 268 19.49 15.85 -3.21
CA GLU A 268 20.35 15.21 -2.21
C GLU A 268 19.64 15.10 -0.86
N LYS A 269 19.05 16.20 -0.39
CA LYS A 269 18.35 16.24 0.89
C LYS A 269 17.00 15.52 0.82
N GLN A 270 16.32 15.59 -0.32
CA GLN A 270 15.11 14.80 -0.59
C GLN A 270 15.40 13.29 -0.46
N ALA A 271 16.47 12.80 -1.07
CA ALA A 271 16.87 11.39 -0.98
C ALA A 271 17.20 10.96 0.47
N VAL A 272 17.96 11.78 1.22
CA VAL A 272 18.26 11.50 2.64
C VAL A 272 17.00 11.45 3.49
N HIS A 273 16.08 12.39 3.29
CA HIS A 273 14.81 12.41 3.98
C HIS A 273 13.95 11.19 3.63
N LEU A 274 13.91 10.79 2.35
CA LEU A 274 13.15 9.64 1.89
C LEU A 274 13.67 8.36 2.55
N GLU A 275 14.99 8.16 2.59
CA GLU A 275 15.57 6.98 3.25
C GLU A 275 15.18 6.92 4.73
N MET A 276 15.27 8.06 5.42
CA MET A 276 14.90 8.17 6.83
C MET A 276 13.43 7.80 7.07
N VAL A 277 12.53 8.33 6.25
CA VAL A 277 11.09 8.04 6.29
C VAL A 277 10.82 6.57 6.02
N LEU A 278 11.34 6.02 4.91
CA LEU A 278 11.06 4.66 4.51
C LEU A 278 11.60 3.63 5.50
N ARG A 279 12.79 3.84 6.06
CA ARG A 279 13.32 2.98 7.12
C ARG A 279 12.47 3.02 8.38
N GLU A 280 12.01 4.20 8.79
CA GLU A 280 11.14 4.34 9.96
C GLU A 280 9.83 3.57 9.76
N LEU A 281 9.12 3.85 8.66
CA LEU A 281 7.85 3.23 8.32
C LEU A 281 7.96 1.71 8.17
N PHE A 282 8.95 1.23 7.39
CA PHE A 282 9.15 -0.20 7.17
C PHE A 282 9.52 -0.94 8.47
N SER A 283 10.27 -0.31 9.36
CA SER A 283 10.68 -0.93 10.62
C SER A 283 9.57 -1.04 11.66
N HIS A 284 8.47 -0.29 11.50
CA HIS A 284 7.38 -0.23 12.48
C HIS A 284 6.42 -1.43 12.36
N PRO A 285 6.14 -2.19 13.44
CA PRO A 285 5.39 -3.45 13.37
C PRO A 285 3.91 -3.34 13.02
N ALA A 286 3.34 -2.14 13.16
CA ALA A 286 1.94 -1.85 12.84
C ALA A 286 1.73 -1.31 11.43
N VAL A 287 2.80 -0.97 10.68
CA VAL A 287 2.65 -0.57 9.28
C VAL A 287 2.53 -1.83 8.43
N ASP A 288 1.47 -1.91 7.65
CA ASP A 288 1.09 -3.05 6.83
C ASP A 288 1.37 -2.84 5.33
N GLY A 289 1.62 -1.62 4.88
CA GLY A 289 2.01 -1.34 3.50
C GLY A 289 2.47 0.10 3.29
N ILE A 290 3.27 0.32 2.24
CA ILE A 290 3.76 1.64 1.82
C ILE A 290 3.53 1.80 0.32
N VAL A 291 2.91 2.90 -0.06
CA VAL A 291 2.78 3.35 -1.45
C VAL A 291 3.42 4.73 -1.56
N LEU A 292 4.36 4.88 -2.50
CA LEU A 292 5.03 6.13 -2.79
C LEU A 292 4.17 7.01 -3.71
N TRP A 293 4.16 8.32 -3.50
CA TRP A 293 3.47 9.27 -4.39
C TRP A 293 4.44 9.86 -5.43
N ALA A 294 4.87 9.01 -6.36
CA ALA A 294 5.89 9.32 -7.37
C ALA A 294 5.46 8.93 -8.79
N ALA A 295 4.18 9.11 -9.11
CA ALA A 295 3.67 8.83 -10.45
C ALA A 295 4.32 9.74 -11.50
N MET A 296 4.73 9.15 -12.62
CA MET A 296 5.28 9.88 -13.75
C MET A 296 4.14 10.35 -14.65
N SER A 297 4.03 11.65 -14.90
CA SER A 297 3.03 12.22 -15.82
C SER A 297 3.42 12.00 -17.28
N THR A 298 2.48 12.27 -18.20
CA THR A 298 2.74 12.23 -19.65
C THR A 298 3.78 13.26 -20.11
N ALA A 299 4.05 14.28 -19.30
CA ALA A 299 5.08 15.29 -19.57
C ALA A 299 6.47 14.92 -19.02
N GLY A 300 6.64 13.73 -18.44
CA GLY A 300 7.92 13.31 -17.86
C GLY A 300 8.26 14.02 -16.54
N SER A 301 7.24 14.48 -15.80
CA SER A 301 7.38 15.14 -14.50
C SER A 301 6.49 14.49 -13.43
N CYS A 302 6.78 14.74 -12.17
CA CYS A 302 6.03 14.25 -11.00
C CYS A 302 5.75 15.44 -10.06
N TRP A 303 4.86 15.25 -9.08
CA TRP A 303 4.42 16.34 -8.20
C TRP A 303 5.49 16.84 -7.22
N GLN A 304 5.85 16.03 -6.20
CA GLN A 304 6.92 16.38 -5.24
C GLN A 304 8.21 15.64 -5.50
N MET A 305 8.11 14.37 -5.91
CA MET A 305 9.22 13.44 -5.93
C MET A 305 9.10 12.54 -7.15
N CYS A 306 10.16 12.47 -7.96
CA CYS A 306 10.29 11.49 -9.02
C CYS A 306 11.31 10.42 -8.62
N LEU A 307 11.03 9.16 -8.93
CA LEU A 307 12.03 8.08 -8.83
C LEU A 307 12.94 7.99 -10.06
N THR A 308 12.51 8.55 -11.19
CA THR A 308 13.32 8.66 -12.40
C THR A 308 13.15 10.01 -13.09
N ASP A 309 14.05 10.34 -14.01
CA ASP A 309 13.78 11.37 -15.01
C ASP A 309 12.83 10.85 -16.11
N GLY A 310 12.56 11.69 -17.12
CA GLY A 310 11.70 11.35 -18.25
C GLY A 310 12.25 10.24 -19.16
N ASP A 311 13.54 9.92 -19.07
CA ASP A 311 14.20 8.82 -19.80
C ASP A 311 14.27 7.53 -18.95
N PHE A 312 13.60 7.50 -17.80
CA PHE A 312 13.63 6.40 -16.83
C PHE A 312 15.02 6.07 -16.25
N LYS A 313 15.93 7.06 -16.23
CA LYS A 313 17.16 7.00 -15.43
C LYS A 313 16.83 7.36 -13.98
N ASN A 314 17.40 6.64 -13.03
CA ASN A 314 17.13 6.85 -11.61
C ASN A 314 17.49 8.28 -11.18
N THR A 315 16.63 8.86 -10.33
CA THR A 315 17.02 9.99 -9.48
C THR A 315 17.71 9.47 -8.21
N LEU A 316 18.27 10.37 -7.40
CA LEU A 316 18.78 10.00 -6.07
C LEU A 316 17.70 9.40 -5.16
N ALA A 317 16.44 9.84 -5.30
CA ALA A 317 15.31 9.22 -4.60
C ALA A 317 15.03 7.81 -5.13
N GLY A 318 15.13 7.59 -6.45
CA GLY A 318 15.07 6.27 -7.08
C GLY A 318 16.17 5.33 -6.57
N ASP A 319 17.40 5.82 -6.43
CA ASP A 319 18.54 5.04 -5.93
C ASP A 319 18.33 4.60 -4.48
N VAL A 320 17.73 5.47 -3.64
CA VAL A 320 17.33 5.12 -2.27
C VAL A 320 16.32 3.98 -2.28
N VAL A 321 15.29 4.05 -3.13
CA VAL A 321 14.27 2.99 -3.21
C VAL A 321 14.88 1.68 -3.68
N ASP A 322 15.76 1.69 -4.70
CA ASP A 322 16.44 0.47 -5.16
C ASP A 322 17.32 -0.15 -4.09
N LYS A 323 18.09 0.68 -3.39
CA LYS A 323 18.91 0.24 -2.27
C LYS A 323 18.06 -0.44 -1.21
N LEU A 324 16.97 0.20 -0.77
CA LEU A 324 16.12 -0.33 0.29
C LEU A 324 15.39 -1.62 -0.14
N LEU A 325 14.90 -1.70 -1.39
CA LEU A 325 14.31 -2.94 -1.91
C LEU A 325 15.33 -4.07 -1.97
N GLY A 326 16.59 -3.77 -2.31
CA GLY A 326 17.69 -4.74 -2.24
C GLY A 326 18.00 -5.18 -0.81
N GLU A 327 18.00 -4.26 0.15
CA GLU A 327 18.19 -4.57 1.58
C GLU A 327 17.02 -5.36 2.18
N TRP A 328 15.79 -5.14 1.69
CA TRP A 328 14.56 -5.74 2.21
C TRP A 328 14.16 -7.02 1.46
N HIS A 329 15.18 -7.75 1.02
CA HIS A 329 15.04 -8.98 0.26
C HIS A 329 16.04 -10.02 0.78
N THR A 330 15.58 -11.26 0.95
CA THR A 330 16.42 -12.37 1.38
C THR A 330 17.32 -12.87 0.26
N GLY A 331 16.84 -12.80 -0.99
CA GLY A 331 17.53 -13.40 -2.14
C GLY A 331 17.54 -14.92 -2.06
N THR A 332 18.71 -15.51 -2.36
CA THR A 332 18.93 -16.95 -2.35
C THR A 332 19.89 -17.33 -1.23
N VAL A 333 19.49 -18.28 -0.39
CA VAL A 333 20.30 -18.85 0.68
C VAL A 333 20.56 -20.31 0.36
N THR A 334 21.82 -20.75 0.46
CA THR A 334 22.22 -22.14 0.23
C THR A 334 22.92 -22.73 1.44
N GLY A 335 22.88 -24.05 1.56
CA GLY A 335 23.63 -24.77 2.59
C GLY A 335 23.38 -26.26 2.55
N VAL A 336 23.79 -26.95 3.60
CA VAL A 336 23.59 -28.39 3.76
C VAL A 336 22.90 -28.71 5.08
N THR A 337 22.15 -29.80 5.13
CA THR A 337 21.55 -30.25 6.38
C THR A 337 22.60 -30.75 7.37
N ASP A 338 22.41 -30.41 8.65
CA ASP A 338 23.25 -30.82 9.77
C ASP A 338 23.07 -32.30 10.16
N SER A 339 23.71 -32.75 11.23
CA SER A 339 23.58 -34.12 11.74
C SER A 339 22.16 -34.49 12.20
N GLY A 340 21.29 -33.51 12.47
CA GLY A 340 19.87 -33.70 12.74
C GLY A 340 19.00 -33.65 11.48
N GLY A 341 19.61 -33.56 10.29
CA GLY A 341 18.95 -33.40 9.01
C GLY A 341 18.23 -32.06 8.85
N SER A 342 18.69 -31.02 9.54
CA SER A 342 18.07 -29.69 9.53
C SER A 342 18.95 -28.63 8.90
N PHE A 343 18.32 -27.63 8.29
CA PHE A 343 18.94 -26.44 7.75
C PHE A 343 18.16 -25.21 8.22
N ASN A 344 18.85 -24.29 8.91
CA ASN A 344 18.25 -23.08 9.47
C ASN A 344 18.62 -21.87 8.60
N PHE A 345 17.65 -20.98 8.38
CA PHE A 345 17.88 -19.70 7.70
C PHE A 345 17.01 -18.61 8.32
N SER A 346 17.39 -17.35 8.15
CA SER A 346 16.58 -16.19 8.52
C SER A 346 16.22 -15.43 7.25
N GLY A 347 14.93 -15.22 7.00
CA GLY A 347 14.44 -14.58 5.79
C GLY A 347 13.33 -13.58 6.06
N PHE A 348 13.20 -12.60 5.17
CA PHE A 348 12.06 -11.68 5.14
C PHE A 348 10.73 -12.44 4.99
N LEU A 349 9.67 -11.91 5.59
CA LEU A 349 8.33 -12.49 5.44
C LEU A 349 7.96 -12.52 3.95
N GLY A 350 7.45 -13.65 3.49
CA GLY A 350 7.28 -13.88 2.05
C GLY A 350 7.21 -15.35 1.70
N THR A 351 7.14 -15.62 0.40
CA THR A 351 7.11 -16.98 -0.14
C THR A 351 8.45 -17.34 -0.73
N TYR A 352 8.84 -18.60 -0.54
CA TYR A 352 10.13 -19.14 -0.93
C TYR A 352 9.95 -20.43 -1.71
N LYS A 353 10.78 -20.61 -2.73
CA LYS A 353 10.98 -21.89 -3.38
C LYS A 353 12.18 -22.60 -2.72
N VAL A 354 11.97 -23.83 -2.30
CA VAL A 354 12.99 -24.65 -1.64
C VAL A 354 13.32 -25.83 -2.55
N ARG A 355 14.59 -25.95 -2.91
CA ARG A 355 15.15 -27.12 -3.60
C ARG A 355 16.02 -27.92 -2.64
N VAL A 356 15.81 -29.23 -2.62
CA VAL A 356 16.58 -30.20 -1.84
C VAL A 356 17.21 -31.18 -2.80
N GLU A 357 18.52 -31.37 -2.70
CA GLU A 357 19.28 -32.27 -3.57
C GLU A 357 20.14 -33.23 -2.74
N ILE A 358 19.98 -34.51 -3.02
CA ILE A 358 20.85 -35.60 -2.56
C ILE A 358 21.44 -36.29 -3.81
N PRO A 359 22.54 -37.06 -3.71
CA PRO A 359 23.19 -37.65 -4.89
C PRO A 359 22.26 -38.48 -5.80
N SER A 360 21.21 -39.08 -5.24
CA SER A 360 20.27 -39.94 -5.97
C SER A 360 18.99 -39.24 -6.43
N LYS A 361 18.66 -38.03 -5.91
CA LYS A 361 17.33 -37.42 -6.10
C LYS A 361 17.32 -35.93 -5.79
N ASN A 362 16.41 -35.21 -6.45
CA ASN A 362 16.05 -33.83 -6.12
C ASN A 362 14.55 -33.71 -5.77
N SER A 363 14.21 -32.68 -5.01
CA SER A 363 12.84 -32.32 -4.66
C SER A 363 12.70 -30.81 -4.61
N GLU A 364 11.53 -30.29 -5.00
CA GLU A 364 11.20 -28.87 -4.95
C GLU A 364 9.86 -28.66 -4.26
N THR A 365 9.76 -27.64 -3.42
CA THR A 365 8.52 -27.26 -2.74
C THR A 365 8.46 -25.74 -2.52
N VAL A 366 7.29 -25.25 -2.13
CA VAL A 366 7.06 -23.84 -1.81
C VAL A 366 6.67 -23.71 -0.34
N ILE A 367 7.31 -22.79 0.37
CA ILE A 367 7.04 -22.48 1.77
C ILE A 367 6.79 -20.99 1.96
N SER A 368 6.12 -20.60 3.04
CA SER A 368 5.89 -19.19 3.39
C SER A 368 6.37 -18.88 4.80
N LEU A 369 7.19 -17.84 4.93
CA LEU A 369 7.51 -17.24 6.22
C LEU A 369 6.44 -16.18 6.54
N THR A 370 5.62 -16.46 7.55
CA THR A 370 4.54 -15.57 8.01
C THR A 370 4.87 -14.93 9.35
N LYS A 371 4.24 -13.79 9.67
CA LYS A 371 4.42 -13.07 10.93
C LYS A 371 4.10 -13.98 12.12
N GLY A 372 4.91 -13.94 13.17
CA GLY A 372 4.72 -14.73 14.39
C GLY A 372 5.97 -14.83 15.25
N GLY A 373 5.84 -15.45 16.42
CA GLY A 373 6.96 -15.73 17.31
C GLY A 373 7.70 -17.03 16.96
N GLY A 374 9.01 -17.05 17.21
CA GLY A 374 9.86 -18.23 17.06
C GLY A 374 10.04 -18.73 15.61
N PRO A 375 10.82 -19.79 15.40
CA PRO A 375 11.07 -20.36 14.07
C PRO A 375 9.84 -21.07 13.49
N LEU A 376 9.73 -21.08 12.15
CA LEU A 376 8.80 -21.95 11.42
C LEU A 376 9.53 -23.21 10.94
N THR A 377 8.94 -24.38 11.18
CA THR A 377 9.53 -25.66 10.76
C THR A 377 8.80 -26.21 9.54
N PHE A 378 9.56 -26.65 8.54
CA PHE A 378 9.08 -27.24 7.30
C PHE A 378 9.70 -28.63 7.13
N GLN A 379 8.87 -29.66 7.00
CA GLN A 379 9.33 -31.03 6.75
C GLN A 379 9.30 -31.33 5.25
N ILE A 380 10.40 -31.82 4.70
CA ILE A 380 10.53 -32.24 3.31
C ILE A 380 10.93 -33.71 3.28
N HIS A 381 10.16 -34.51 2.56
CA HIS A 381 10.43 -35.94 2.34
C HIS A 381 10.99 -36.13 0.93
N ILE A 382 12.16 -36.74 0.81
CA ILE A 382 12.83 -37.01 -0.47
C ILE A 382 13.08 -38.50 -0.67
#